data_AF-A0A9P1G859-F1
#
_entry.id   AF-A0A9P1G859-F1
#
_cell.length_a   1.000
_cell.length_b   1.000
_cell.length_c   1.000
_cell.angle_alpha   90.00
_cell.angle_beta   90.00
_cell.angle_gamma   90.00
#
_symmetry.space_group_name_H-M   'P 1'
#
loop_
_entity.id
_entity.type
_entity.pdbx_description
1 polymer ?
#
loop_
_entity_poly.entity_id
_entity_poly.type
_entity_poly.pdbx_seq_one_letter_code
_entity_poly.pdbx_strand_id
1 'polypeptide(L)'
;MFGVDAAAQHLEEVLRLHFGGNEALGLPSSVPVAPALRCTILLTSLFFSVFLAVISLRISRMFLSGRMEVPTNSVEGRLAKATEALSVVPVVAILMIATRLRAIQLAGDARFGAPPIWAQLCMYGATFACFCRFLTDVFCFRNESEEMTLAATGIRHTATATLFLCSAAIVISTLIMEAKSADTEPLGAMMQCMLTLAVAYFLETGVREAFCRPRKLEDPSSSYGSFSPASHEEDVFALPAQISLQFPPMLCVLYVAIALRAVQLHLEPRLWANCAMYLTTIATIIQQARATTAFVQKEGKSSLLGDEAAGPALGRMESFDDKSKLFWSVTTSCIYVGTLLTLLSVAGMESKSSLETSTPAPLSTAMCCVMALTVVYFGSYLLLTAGSLLRRFMGNWAQWAQSTASGVQRSLAFAPMLCVMMIGVRMRAMQIGVRDPPYWAQCCMLVATTAVITQVTCSILTESQAVGGQIVDKDAVTKLFLLSVLGIRYVASAVLFFSVASLMVSLAWMQPVLEA
;
A
#
# COMPACT_ATOMS: atom_id res chain seq x y z
N MET A 1 13.61 32.66 -28.94
CA MET A 1 14.17 31.42 -28.35
C MET A 1 14.90 31.69 -27.03
N PHE A 2 15.72 32.74 -26.92
CA PHE A 2 16.43 33.12 -25.67
C PHE A 2 15.58 33.49 -24.43
N GLY A 3 14.31 33.89 -24.59
CA GLY A 3 13.47 34.32 -23.46
C GLY A 3 12.87 33.19 -22.63
N VAL A 4 12.70 31.99 -23.21
CA VAL A 4 12.10 30.84 -22.52
C VAL A 4 13.13 30.20 -21.58
N ASP A 5 14.39 30.14 -22.00
CA ASP A 5 15.47 29.58 -21.19
C ASP A 5 15.78 30.48 -19.97
N ALA A 6 15.74 31.81 -20.14
CA ALA A 6 15.93 32.75 -19.03
C ALA A 6 14.78 32.73 -18.01
N ALA A 7 13.52 32.62 -18.48
CA ALA A 7 12.36 32.47 -17.61
C ALA A 7 12.34 31.10 -16.91
N ALA A 8 12.75 30.03 -17.62
CA ALA A 8 12.91 28.71 -17.04
C ALA A 8 14.01 28.69 -15.97
N GLN A 9 15.15 29.34 -16.23
CA GLN A 9 16.25 29.48 -15.25
C GLN A 9 15.84 30.29 -14.03
N HIS A 10 15.16 31.43 -14.22
CA HIS A 10 14.69 32.25 -13.12
C HIS A 10 13.60 31.54 -12.30
N LEU A 11 12.69 30.81 -12.96
CA LEU A 11 11.70 29.97 -12.28
C LEU A 11 12.39 28.83 -11.52
N GLU A 12 13.40 28.20 -12.12
CA GLU A 12 14.21 27.16 -11.48
C GLU A 12 14.94 27.70 -10.25
N GLU A 13 15.47 28.93 -10.29
CA GLU A 13 16.16 29.58 -9.19
C GLU A 13 15.19 29.96 -8.05
N VAL A 14 14.01 30.49 -8.38
CA VAL A 14 12.94 30.75 -7.40
C VAL A 14 12.43 29.45 -6.77
N LEU A 15 12.26 28.40 -7.57
CA LEU A 15 11.86 27.07 -7.10
C LEU A 15 12.94 26.44 -6.22
N ARG A 16 14.22 26.60 -6.56
CA ARG A 16 15.35 26.16 -5.73
C ARG A 16 15.40 26.92 -4.41
N LEU A 17 15.10 28.21 -4.39
CA LEU A 17 15.05 29.01 -3.16
C LEU A 17 13.85 28.66 -2.26
N HIS A 18 12.70 28.28 -2.83
CA HIS A 18 11.51 27.91 -2.07
C HIS A 18 11.47 26.43 -1.64
N PHE A 19 12.00 25.52 -2.46
CA PHE A 19 11.90 24.07 -2.24
C PHE A 19 13.25 23.38 -2.00
N GLY A 20 14.37 23.96 -2.45
CA GLY A 20 15.71 23.53 -2.10
C GLY A 20 16.04 23.95 -0.66
N GLY A 21 16.46 22.99 0.16
CA GLY A 21 16.94 23.28 1.50
C GLY A 21 18.13 24.25 1.47
N ASN A 22 18.19 25.14 2.47
CA ASN A 22 19.24 26.14 2.67
C ASN A 22 20.66 25.55 2.72
N GLU A 23 21.28 25.29 1.57
CA GLU A 23 22.70 24.90 1.51
C GLU A 23 23.67 26.11 1.39
N ALA A 24 23.16 27.35 1.43
CA ALA A 24 23.96 28.56 1.14
C ALA A 24 24.32 29.46 2.34
N LEU A 25 24.00 29.11 3.59
CA LEU A 25 24.38 29.93 4.75
C LEU A 25 25.00 29.05 5.84
N GLY A 26 26.30 29.23 6.09
CA GLY A 26 27.11 28.51 7.07
C GLY A 26 26.73 28.78 8.53
N LEU A 27 25.50 28.46 8.91
CA LEU A 27 25.02 28.34 10.28
C LEU A 27 24.61 26.89 10.54
N PRO A 28 24.87 26.33 11.73
CA PRO A 28 24.47 24.97 12.05
C PRO A 28 22.95 24.91 12.18
N SER A 29 22.26 24.49 11.13
CA SER A 29 20.82 24.20 11.16
C SER A 29 20.59 22.78 10.62
N SER A 30 19.74 22.04 11.33
CA SER A 30 19.41 20.63 11.12
C SER A 30 19.23 20.27 9.64
N VAL A 31 19.87 19.19 9.17
CA VAL A 31 19.72 18.64 7.82
C VAL A 31 18.23 18.66 7.42
N PRO A 32 17.82 19.47 6.41
CA PRO A 32 16.41 19.66 6.10
C PRO A 32 15.78 18.35 5.60
N VAL A 33 14.60 18.01 6.12
CA VAL A 33 13.88 16.80 5.71
C VAL A 33 13.64 16.82 4.20
N ALA A 34 14.10 15.79 3.51
CA ALA A 34 13.96 15.65 2.05
C ALA A 34 12.49 15.80 1.59
N PRO A 35 12.23 16.42 0.42
CA PRO A 35 10.86 16.58 -0.12
C PRO A 35 10.06 15.27 -0.18
N ALA A 36 10.68 14.18 -0.63
CA ALA A 36 10.08 12.85 -0.68
C ALA A 36 9.60 12.36 0.71
N LEU A 37 10.40 12.62 1.74
CA LEU A 37 10.07 12.24 3.12
C LEU A 37 8.94 13.11 3.69
N ARG A 38 8.93 14.42 3.41
CA ARG A 38 7.81 15.31 3.79
C ARG A 38 6.50 14.87 3.17
N CYS A 39 6.51 14.58 1.86
CA CYS A 39 5.34 14.05 1.14
C CYS A 39 4.89 12.72 1.75
N THR A 40 5.83 11.82 2.06
CA THR A 40 5.53 10.55 2.73
C THR A 40 4.87 10.75 4.10
N ILE A 41 5.34 11.70 4.92
CA ILE A 41 4.69 12.05 6.20
C ILE A 41 3.26 12.53 5.97
N LEU A 42 3.02 13.39 4.99
CA LEU A 42 1.68 13.91 4.69
C LEU A 42 0.73 12.81 4.17
N LEU A 43 1.23 11.93 3.31
CA LEU A 43 0.44 10.81 2.78
C LEU A 43 0.11 9.77 3.85
N THR A 44 1.05 9.50 4.75
CA THR A 44 0.84 8.57 5.87
C THR A 44 -0.05 9.19 6.94
N SER A 45 0.06 10.51 7.20
CA SER A 45 -0.87 11.22 8.09
C SER A 45 -2.30 11.14 7.56
N LEU A 46 -2.50 11.38 6.26
CA LEU A 46 -3.79 11.25 5.60
C LEU A 46 -4.33 9.82 5.75
N PHE A 47 -3.54 8.83 5.37
CA PHE A 47 -3.94 7.42 5.41
C PHE A 47 -4.39 7.00 6.82
N PHE A 48 -3.54 7.16 7.83
CA PHE A 48 -3.86 6.71 9.19
C PHE A 48 -4.93 7.57 9.87
N SER A 49 -5.03 8.87 9.57
CA SER A 49 -6.10 9.72 10.11
C SER A 49 -7.49 9.26 9.66
N VAL A 50 -7.64 8.87 8.39
CA VAL A 50 -8.91 8.38 7.86
C VAL A 50 -9.31 7.07 8.50
N PHE A 51 -8.39 6.11 8.62
CA PHE A 51 -8.69 4.84 9.29
C PHE A 51 -8.95 5.03 10.78
N LEU A 52 -8.25 5.95 11.45
CA LEU A 52 -8.53 6.32 12.83
C LEU A 52 -9.95 6.88 12.96
N ALA A 53 -10.39 7.73 12.02
CA ALA A 53 -11.75 8.26 11.99
C ALA A 53 -12.81 7.17 11.75
N VAL A 54 -12.56 6.19 10.87
CA VAL A 54 -13.48 5.04 10.69
C VAL A 54 -13.61 4.25 11.99
N ILE A 55 -12.48 3.99 12.65
CA ILE A 55 -12.45 3.19 13.88
C ILE A 55 -13.09 3.96 15.04
N SER A 56 -12.85 5.25 15.17
CA SER A 56 -13.47 6.08 16.21
C SER A 56 -14.99 6.17 16.05
N LEU A 57 -15.49 6.26 14.82
CA LEU A 57 -16.94 6.20 14.53
C LEU A 57 -17.53 4.84 14.91
N ARG A 58 -16.86 3.73 14.57
CA ARG A 58 -17.29 2.38 14.97
C ARG A 58 -17.33 2.21 16.48
N ILE A 59 -16.31 2.70 17.18
CA ILE A 59 -16.25 2.67 18.64
C ILE A 59 -17.38 3.49 19.23
N SER A 60 -17.59 4.71 18.73
CA SER A 60 -18.68 5.59 19.17
C SER A 60 -20.04 4.92 19.01
N ARG A 61 -20.27 4.22 17.90
CA ARG A 61 -21.49 3.44 17.67
C ARG A 61 -21.66 2.31 18.69
N MET A 62 -20.62 1.53 18.95
CA MET A 62 -20.69 0.45 19.95
C MET A 62 -21.06 0.98 21.35
N PHE A 63 -20.56 2.16 21.73
CA PHE A 63 -20.90 2.79 23.01
C PHE A 63 -22.30 3.45 23.01
N LEU A 64 -22.74 4.02 21.88
CA LEU A 64 -24.02 4.73 21.76
C LEU A 64 -25.22 3.81 21.51
N SER A 65 -25.03 2.55 21.12
CA SER A 65 -26.10 1.55 20.92
C SER A 65 -27.05 1.37 22.12
N GLY A 66 -26.77 1.96 23.29
CA GLY A 66 -27.66 1.97 24.45
C GLY A 66 -28.44 3.27 24.73
N ARG A 67 -28.25 4.39 24.00
CA ARG A 67 -28.84 5.70 24.40
C ARG A 67 -29.43 6.61 23.32
N MET A 68 -29.09 6.50 22.03
CA MET A 68 -29.70 7.37 20.99
C MET A 68 -29.40 6.90 19.57
N GLU A 69 -30.41 6.85 18.70
CA GLU A 69 -30.26 6.65 17.26
C GLU A 69 -29.75 7.94 16.60
N VAL A 70 -28.44 8.19 16.67
CA VAL A 70 -27.80 9.21 15.83
C VAL A 70 -27.65 8.62 14.42
N PRO A 71 -27.91 9.37 13.32
CA PRO A 71 -27.71 8.89 11.95
C PRO A 71 -26.21 8.79 11.59
N THR A 72 -25.43 8.02 12.35
CA THR A 72 -24.00 7.77 12.12
C THR A 72 -23.74 6.79 10.98
N ASN A 73 -24.75 6.02 10.56
CA ASN A 73 -24.62 5.02 9.50
C ASN A 73 -24.22 5.64 8.15
N SER A 74 -24.75 6.83 7.84
CA SER A 74 -24.40 7.56 6.62
C SER A 74 -22.95 8.05 6.61
N VAL A 75 -22.41 8.43 7.78
CA VAL A 75 -21.01 8.90 7.89
C VAL A 75 -20.02 7.74 7.80
N GLU A 76 -20.32 6.60 8.42
CA GLU A 76 -19.48 5.39 8.33
C GLU A 76 -19.39 4.88 6.89
N GLY A 77 -20.52 4.78 6.18
CA GLY A 77 -20.56 4.37 4.78
C GLY A 77 -19.77 5.31 3.87
N ARG A 78 -19.87 6.63 4.10
CA ARG A 78 -19.11 7.65 3.36
C ARG A 78 -17.61 7.51 3.55
N LEU A 79 -17.18 7.38 4.80
CA LEU A 79 -15.75 7.26 5.11
C LEU A 79 -15.17 5.94 4.62
N ALA A 80 -15.94 4.85 4.70
CA ALA A 80 -15.57 3.57 4.10
C ALA A 80 -15.39 3.69 2.57
N LYS A 81 -16.29 4.39 1.87
CA LYS A 81 -16.12 4.65 0.43
C LYS A 81 -14.88 5.49 0.14
N ALA A 82 -14.62 6.54 0.92
CA ALA A 82 -13.43 7.39 0.78
C ALA A 82 -12.10 6.63 1.01
N THR A 83 -12.10 5.50 1.73
CA THR A 83 -10.88 4.67 1.87
C THR A 83 -10.44 4.02 0.56
N GLU A 84 -11.31 3.90 -0.44
CA GLU A 84 -10.94 3.38 -1.76
C GLU A 84 -9.90 4.28 -2.44
N ALA A 85 -10.03 5.60 -2.30
CA ALA A 85 -9.05 6.56 -2.80
C ALA A 85 -7.68 6.44 -2.13
N LEU A 86 -7.61 5.83 -0.93
CA LEU A 86 -6.36 5.66 -0.19
C LEU A 86 -5.55 4.44 -0.62
N SER A 87 -6.10 3.56 -1.47
CA SER A 87 -5.43 2.35 -1.95
C SER A 87 -4.15 2.64 -2.73
N VAL A 88 -4.12 3.74 -3.49
CA VAL A 88 -2.98 4.14 -4.33
C VAL A 88 -1.84 4.78 -3.54
N VAL A 89 -2.13 5.26 -2.33
CA VAL A 89 -1.22 6.11 -1.55
C VAL A 89 0.09 5.39 -1.17
N PRO A 90 0.11 4.13 -0.71
CA PRO A 90 1.37 3.43 -0.46
C PRO A 90 2.26 3.30 -1.69
N VAL A 91 1.70 3.10 -2.89
CA VAL A 91 2.48 2.99 -4.14
C VAL A 91 3.05 4.35 -4.53
N VAL A 92 2.29 5.43 -4.37
CA VAL A 92 2.78 6.80 -4.59
C VAL A 92 3.91 7.14 -3.61
N ALA A 93 3.74 6.83 -2.32
CA ALA A 93 4.74 7.13 -1.30
C ALA A 93 6.04 6.34 -1.49
N ILE A 94 5.95 5.03 -1.80
CA ILE A 94 7.16 4.23 -2.05
C ILE A 94 7.88 4.64 -3.33
N LEU A 95 7.15 5.10 -4.35
CA LEU A 95 7.75 5.66 -5.57
C LEU A 95 8.58 6.91 -5.24
N MET A 96 8.08 7.83 -4.41
CA MET A 96 8.82 9.01 -3.97
C MET A 96 10.10 8.64 -3.20
N ILE A 97 10.01 7.67 -2.27
CA ILE A 97 11.16 7.15 -1.53
C ILE A 97 12.20 6.56 -2.49
N ALA A 98 11.75 5.82 -3.50
CA ALA A 98 12.66 5.16 -4.41
C ALA A 98 13.35 6.10 -5.40
N THR A 99 12.67 7.17 -5.85
CA THR A 99 13.33 8.25 -6.60
C THR A 99 14.43 8.88 -5.76
N ARG A 100 14.18 9.14 -4.47
CA ARG A 100 15.21 9.63 -3.54
C ARG A 100 16.33 8.61 -3.35
N LEU A 101 16.01 7.32 -3.25
CA LEU A 101 17.00 6.26 -3.15
C LEU A 101 17.92 6.22 -4.37
N ARG A 102 17.37 6.36 -5.59
CA ARG A 102 18.16 6.43 -6.81
C ARG A 102 19.06 7.68 -6.83
N ALA A 103 18.58 8.80 -6.30
CA ALA A 103 19.37 10.03 -6.23
C ALA A 103 20.56 9.85 -5.27
N ILE A 104 20.34 9.16 -4.15
CA ILE A 104 21.40 8.78 -3.20
C ILE A 104 22.41 7.83 -3.84
N GLN A 105 21.94 6.83 -4.60
CA GLN A 105 22.83 5.89 -5.30
C GLN A 105 23.78 6.61 -6.27
N LEU A 106 23.26 7.57 -7.04
CA LEU A 106 24.06 8.34 -8.00
C LEU A 106 25.00 9.35 -7.34
N ALA A 107 24.60 9.89 -6.17
CA ALA A 107 25.43 10.84 -5.43
C ALA A 107 26.56 10.16 -4.64
N GLY A 108 26.48 8.86 -4.38
CA GLY A 108 27.46 8.10 -3.59
C GLY A 108 27.44 8.37 -2.08
N ASP A 109 26.84 9.48 -1.63
CA ASP A 109 26.60 9.82 -0.22
C ASP A 109 25.10 10.07 0.03
N ALA A 110 24.56 9.50 1.11
CA ALA A 110 23.18 9.70 1.56
C ALA A 110 22.84 11.16 1.89
N ARG A 111 23.86 11.99 2.19
CA ARG A 111 23.69 13.42 2.48
C ARG A 111 23.36 14.25 1.25
N PHE A 112 23.96 13.94 0.09
CA PHE A 112 23.92 14.80 -1.11
C PHE A 112 23.01 14.31 -2.25
N GLY A 113 22.22 13.25 -2.03
CA GLY A 113 21.31 12.69 -3.03
C GLY A 113 19.94 13.37 -3.09
N ALA A 114 19.78 14.43 -3.88
CA ALA A 114 18.48 15.08 -4.12
C ALA A 114 17.93 14.81 -5.53
N PRO A 115 16.63 14.48 -5.67
CA PRO A 115 16.01 14.35 -6.99
C PRO A 115 15.89 15.73 -7.67
N PRO A 116 15.75 15.78 -9.01
CA PRO A 116 15.65 17.04 -9.75
C PRO A 116 14.42 17.86 -9.31
N ILE A 117 14.52 19.19 -9.41
CA ILE A 117 13.51 20.12 -8.86
C ILE A 117 12.11 19.89 -9.45
N TRP A 118 12.02 19.60 -10.75
CA TRP A 118 10.76 19.27 -11.42
C TRP A 118 10.11 18.02 -10.84
N ALA A 119 10.92 17.00 -10.51
CA ALA A 119 10.40 15.80 -9.85
C ALA A 119 9.94 16.11 -8.42
N GLN A 120 10.64 16.96 -7.68
CA GLN A 120 10.20 17.40 -6.35
C GLN A 120 8.84 18.12 -6.41
N LEU A 121 8.61 18.97 -7.42
CA LEU A 121 7.31 19.58 -7.66
C LEU A 121 6.23 18.54 -7.96
N CYS A 122 6.53 17.54 -8.79
CA CYS A 122 5.60 16.43 -9.04
C CYS A 122 5.31 15.63 -7.76
N MET A 123 6.26 15.48 -6.83
CA MET A 123 6.01 14.82 -5.54
C MET A 123 4.98 15.59 -4.68
N TYR A 124 5.14 16.92 -4.58
CA TYR A 124 4.15 17.75 -3.88
C TYR A 124 2.80 17.79 -4.62
N GLY A 125 2.82 17.85 -5.96
CA GLY A 125 1.62 17.81 -6.79
C GLY A 125 0.83 16.51 -6.62
N ALA A 126 1.50 15.35 -6.63
CA ALA A 126 0.87 14.05 -6.36
C ALA A 126 0.27 14.00 -4.95
N THR A 127 0.97 14.56 -3.95
CA THR A 127 0.47 14.63 -2.56
C THR A 127 -0.79 15.49 -2.49
N PHE A 128 -0.79 16.68 -3.08
CA PHE A 128 -1.95 17.55 -3.13
C PHE A 128 -3.13 16.90 -3.85
N ALA A 129 -2.88 16.22 -4.97
CA ALA A 129 -3.90 15.47 -5.70
C ALA A 129 -4.55 14.37 -4.86
N CYS A 130 -3.77 13.61 -4.07
CA CYS A 130 -4.30 12.63 -3.11
C CYS A 130 -5.24 13.28 -2.08
N PHE A 131 -4.83 14.42 -1.51
CA PHE A 131 -5.66 15.17 -0.56
C PHE A 131 -6.95 15.69 -1.23
N CYS A 132 -6.85 16.31 -2.40
CA CYS A 132 -8.02 16.81 -3.14
C CYS A 132 -9.00 15.69 -3.46
N ARG A 133 -8.52 14.53 -3.92
CA ARG A 133 -9.36 13.35 -4.18
C ARG A 133 -10.09 12.91 -2.90
N PHE A 134 -9.36 12.74 -1.79
CA PHE A 134 -9.97 12.36 -0.52
C PHE A 134 -11.01 13.37 -0.01
N LEU A 135 -10.68 14.66 -0.04
CA LEU A 135 -11.60 15.71 0.43
C LEU A 135 -12.86 15.75 -0.42
N THR A 136 -12.75 15.55 -1.73
CA THR A 136 -13.89 15.46 -2.65
C THR A 136 -14.79 14.28 -2.29
N ASP A 137 -14.21 13.10 -2.05
CA ASP A 137 -14.95 11.90 -1.64
C ASP A 137 -15.65 12.06 -0.28
N VAL A 138 -15.12 12.89 0.63
CA VAL A 138 -15.76 13.16 1.93
C VAL A 138 -16.84 14.25 1.83
N PHE A 139 -16.56 15.37 1.18
CA PHE A 139 -17.43 16.56 1.19
C PHE A 139 -18.61 16.47 0.22
N CYS A 140 -18.43 15.86 -0.95
CA CYS A 140 -19.45 15.89 -2.00
C CYS A 140 -20.69 15.03 -1.71
N PHE A 141 -20.64 14.14 -0.72
CA PHE A 141 -21.83 13.42 -0.21
C PHE A 141 -22.72 14.25 0.71
N ARG A 142 -22.40 15.52 0.99
CA ARG A 142 -23.17 16.37 1.91
C ARG A 142 -24.27 17.19 1.25
N ASN A 143 -24.25 17.39 -0.07
CA ASN A 143 -25.21 18.23 -0.77
C ASN A 143 -25.92 17.45 -1.88
N GLU A 144 -27.21 17.20 -1.70
CA GLU A 144 -28.12 16.61 -2.70
C GLU A 144 -28.51 17.63 -3.78
N SER A 145 -27.54 18.19 -4.52
CA SER A 145 -27.85 18.90 -5.78
C SER A 145 -27.14 18.24 -6.95
N GLU A 146 -27.88 17.96 -8.02
CA GLU A 146 -27.37 17.30 -9.23
C GLU A 146 -26.15 18.03 -9.81
N GLU A 147 -26.15 19.37 -9.83
CA GLU A 147 -25.03 20.18 -10.32
C GLU A 147 -23.75 19.99 -9.48
N MET A 148 -23.88 19.86 -8.16
CA MET A 148 -22.74 19.69 -7.27
C MET A 148 -22.15 18.28 -7.38
N THR A 149 -22.95 17.27 -7.72
CA THR A 149 -22.47 15.91 -7.97
C THR A 149 -21.67 15.79 -9.27
N LEU A 150 -22.07 16.56 -10.31
CA LEU A 150 -21.32 16.63 -11.56
C LEU A 150 -19.97 17.33 -11.36
N ALA A 151 -19.97 18.46 -10.64
CA ALA A 151 -18.76 19.17 -10.28
C ALA A 151 -17.82 18.31 -9.43
N ALA A 152 -18.34 17.59 -8.43
CA ALA A 152 -17.59 16.65 -7.60
C ALA A 152 -16.92 15.54 -8.42
N THR A 153 -17.67 14.96 -9.36
CA THR A 153 -17.18 13.90 -10.23
C THR A 153 -16.07 14.42 -11.14
N GLY A 154 -16.24 15.63 -11.68
CA GLY A 154 -15.20 16.33 -12.44
C GLY A 154 -13.92 16.53 -11.62
N ILE A 155 -14.04 17.06 -10.40
CA ILE A 155 -12.90 17.30 -9.49
C ILE A 155 -12.20 15.99 -9.14
N ARG A 156 -12.95 14.91 -8.88
CA ARG A 156 -12.37 13.59 -8.60
C ARG A 156 -11.52 13.10 -9.77
N HIS A 157 -12.07 13.14 -10.98
CA HIS A 157 -11.35 12.70 -12.18
C HIS A 157 -10.14 13.58 -12.50
N THR A 158 -10.24 14.90 -12.32
CA THR A 158 -9.09 15.79 -12.52
C THR A 158 -8.00 15.53 -11.49
N ALA A 159 -8.36 15.33 -10.21
CA ALA A 159 -7.40 14.97 -9.16
C ALA A 159 -6.69 13.64 -9.47
N THR A 160 -7.42 12.62 -9.93
CA THR A 160 -6.80 11.35 -10.36
C THR A 160 -5.88 11.53 -11.57
N ALA A 161 -6.31 12.29 -12.58
CA ALA A 161 -5.50 12.55 -13.76
C ALA A 161 -4.19 13.28 -13.39
N THR A 162 -4.26 14.27 -12.50
CA THR A 162 -3.09 14.94 -11.94
C THR A 162 -2.19 13.97 -11.17
N LEU A 163 -2.77 13.09 -10.34
CA LEU A 163 -2.01 12.07 -9.60
C LEU A 163 -1.23 11.15 -10.55
N PHE A 164 -1.85 10.67 -11.63
CA PHE A 164 -1.19 9.81 -12.62
C PHE A 164 -0.14 10.55 -13.46
N LEU A 165 -0.40 11.79 -13.85
CA LEU A 165 0.60 12.61 -14.55
C LEU A 165 1.82 12.86 -13.66
N CYS A 166 1.61 13.19 -12.39
CA CYS A 166 2.70 13.37 -11.44
C CYS A 166 3.44 12.06 -11.17
N SER A 167 2.75 10.92 -11.02
CA SER A 167 3.42 9.63 -10.80
C SER A 167 4.23 9.19 -12.02
N ALA A 168 3.71 9.38 -13.24
CA ALA A 168 4.45 9.15 -14.48
C ALA A 168 5.70 10.03 -14.58
N ALA A 169 5.58 11.33 -14.23
CA ALA A 169 6.73 12.24 -14.20
C ALA A 169 7.79 11.80 -13.18
N ILE A 170 7.39 11.30 -12.01
CA ILE A 170 8.32 10.76 -10.99
C ILE A 170 9.02 9.49 -11.51
N VAL A 171 8.30 8.59 -12.19
CA VAL A 171 8.88 7.40 -12.83
C VAL A 171 9.90 7.82 -13.89
N ILE A 172 9.51 8.70 -14.81
CA ILE A 172 10.39 9.23 -15.87
C ILE A 172 11.63 9.88 -15.26
N SER A 173 11.46 10.71 -14.24
CA SER A 173 12.59 11.31 -13.52
C SER A 173 13.51 10.26 -12.93
N THR A 174 12.99 9.15 -12.42
CA THR A 174 13.82 8.09 -11.82
C THR A 174 14.62 7.34 -12.88
N LEU A 175 14.06 7.20 -14.09
CA LEU A 175 14.71 6.55 -15.24
C LEU A 175 15.80 7.42 -15.89
N ILE A 176 15.54 8.73 -16.00
CA ILE A 176 16.43 9.69 -16.70
C ILE A 176 17.53 10.23 -15.77
N MET A 177 17.47 10.01 -14.46
CA MET A 177 18.46 10.58 -13.55
C MET A 177 19.86 9.99 -13.80
N GLU A 178 20.80 10.86 -14.19
CA GLU A 178 22.19 10.52 -14.47
C GLU A 178 23.13 11.09 -13.39
N ALA A 179 24.26 10.41 -13.16
CA ALA A 179 25.33 10.92 -12.31
C ALA A 179 26.10 12.04 -13.04
N LYS A 180 26.68 12.97 -12.28
CA LYS A 180 27.49 14.07 -12.83
C LYS A 180 28.84 13.59 -13.41
N SER A 181 29.26 12.36 -13.11
CA SER A 181 30.44 11.68 -13.65
C SER A 181 30.03 10.72 -14.76
N ALA A 182 30.78 10.71 -15.87
CA ALA A 182 30.42 10.13 -17.17
C ALA A 182 30.20 8.59 -17.22
N ASP A 183 30.40 7.87 -16.12
CA ASP A 183 30.12 6.42 -16.03
C ASP A 183 28.79 6.19 -15.29
N THR A 184 27.67 6.28 -16.02
CA THR A 184 26.34 6.01 -15.46
C THR A 184 26.11 4.51 -15.30
N GLU A 185 26.15 4.04 -14.06
CA GLU A 185 25.82 2.66 -13.72
C GLU A 185 24.34 2.37 -14.02
N PRO A 186 24.03 1.27 -14.75
CA PRO A 186 22.68 0.96 -15.18
C PRO A 186 21.71 0.83 -14.00
N LEU A 187 20.43 1.04 -14.27
CA LEU A 187 19.39 0.93 -13.24
C LEU A 187 19.37 -0.49 -12.67
N GLY A 188 19.63 -0.65 -11.36
CA GLY A 188 19.68 -1.95 -10.71
C GLY A 188 18.37 -2.74 -10.81
N ALA A 189 18.44 -4.06 -10.81
CA ALA A 189 17.31 -4.97 -11.04
C ALA A 189 16.10 -4.71 -10.11
N MET A 190 16.35 -4.44 -8.82
CA MET A 190 15.32 -4.13 -7.82
C MET A 190 14.52 -2.88 -8.18
N MET A 191 15.21 -1.85 -8.65
CA MET A 191 14.62 -0.56 -9.02
C MET A 191 13.78 -0.70 -10.29
N GLN A 192 14.25 -1.47 -11.28
CA GLN A 192 13.49 -1.81 -12.48
C GLN A 192 12.20 -2.57 -12.15
N CYS A 193 12.30 -3.62 -11.33
CA CYS A 193 11.13 -4.42 -10.93
C CYS A 193 10.09 -3.55 -10.20
N MET A 194 10.53 -2.70 -9.27
CA MET A 194 9.61 -1.81 -8.56
C MET A 194 8.94 -0.81 -9.51
N LEU A 195 9.71 -0.10 -10.36
CA LEU A 195 9.11 0.87 -11.28
C LEU A 195 8.11 0.21 -12.23
N THR A 196 8.42 -1.00 -12.69
CA THR A 196 7.53 -1.78 -13.57
C THR A 196 6.22 -2.15 -12.84
N LEU A 197 6.30 -2.61 -11.58
CA LEU A 197 5.11 -2.88 -10.76
C LEU A 197 4.31 -1.62 -10.44
N ALA A 198 4.96 -0.49 -10.15
CA ALA A 198 4.28 0.77 -9.89
C ALA A 198 3.51 1.26 -11.12
N VAL A 199 4.14 1.22 -12.30
CA VAL A 199 3.50 1.56 -13.57
C VAL A 199 2.31 0.63 -13.85
N ALA A 200 2.50 -0.69 -13.70
CA ALA A 200 1.41 -1.66 -13.90
C ALA A 200 0.21 -1.40 -12.97
N TYR A 201 0.49 -1.07 -11.71
CA TYR A 201 -0.54 -0.73 -10.73
C TYR A 201 -1.31 0.57 -11.08
N PHE A 202 -0.61 1.63 -11.51
CA PHE A 202 -1.27 2.86 -11.94
C PHE A 202 -2.08 2.67 -13.23
N LEU A 203 -1.57 1.87 -14.18
CA LEU A 203 -2.30 1.53 -15.40
C LEU A 203 -3.59 0.77 -15.09
N GLU A 204 -3.54 -0.24 -14.22
CA GLU A 204 -4.74 -0.97 -13.80
C GLU A 204 -5.75 -0.04 -13.11
N THR A 205 -5.28 0.79 -12.18
CA THR A 205 -6.15 1.73 -11.45
C THR A 205 -6.79 2.73 -12.42
N GLY A 206 -6.03 3.24 -13.39
CA GLY A 206 -6.54 4.15 -14.41
C GLY A 206 -7.55 3.50 -15.35
N VAL A 207 -7.34 2.25 -15.75
CA VAL A 207 -8.33 1.50 -16.53
C VAL A 207 -9.62 1.33 -15.72
N ARG A 208 -9.54 0.91 -14.46
CA ARG A 208 -10.73 0.75 -13.60
C ARG A 208 -11.51 2.05 -13.45
N GLU A 209 -10.82 3.16 -13.22
CA GLU A 209 -11.47 4.46 -13.07
C GLU A 209 -12.07 4.99 -14.38
N ALA A 210 -11.43 4.73 -15.52
CA ALA A 210 -11.94 5.12 -16.83
C ALA A 210 -13.20 4.33 -17.23
N PHE A 211 -13.29 3.06 -16.83
CA PHE A 211 -14.42 2.19 -17.15
C PHE A 211 -15.57 2.29 -16.14
N CYS A 212 -15.32 2.66 -14.87
CA CYS A 212 -16.38 3.00 -13.92
C CYS A 212 -17.09 4.29 -14.36
N ARG A 213 -18.06 4.18 -15.26
CA ARG A 213 -18.96 5.28 -15.63
C ARG A 213 -19.71 5.79 -14.39
N PRO A 214 -20.01 7.11 -14.32
CA PRO A 214 -20.95 7.61 -13.33
C PRO A 214 -22.32 6.97 -13.60
N ARG A 215 -22.70 5.95 -12.83
CA ARG A 215 -24.09 5.45 -12.84
C ARG A 215 -24.98 6.64 -12.47
N LYS A 216 -26.01 6.88 -13.29
CA LYS A 216 -27.11 7.76 -12.91
C LYS A 216 -27.64 7.30 -11.55
N LEU A 217 -27.90 8.27 -10.69
CA LEU A 217 -28.49 8.10 -9.37
C LEU A 217 -29.85 7.42 -9.55
N GLU A 218 -29.92 6.11 -9.33
CA GLU A 218 -31.18 5.45 -8.97
C GLU A 218 -31.32 5.46 -7.44
N ASP A 219 -32.58 5.55 -7.00
CA ASP A 219 -33.03 6.18 -5.76
C ASP A 219 -32.29 5.80 -4.45
N PRO A 220 -32.19 6.73 -3.46
CA PRO A 220 -31.43 6.54 -2.21
C PRO A 220 -32.01 5.48 -1.26
N SER A 221 -33.14 4.86 -1.58
CA SER A 221 -33.84 3.89 -0.73
C SER A 221 -33.48 2.43 -1.03
N SER A 222 -32.72 2.13 -2.09
CA SER A 222 -32.39 0.75 -2.51
C SER A 222 -30.91 0.36 -2.37
N SER A 223 -30.01 1.31 -2.12
CA SER A 223 -28.56 1.03 -2.03
C SER A 223 -27.99 1.18 -0.61
N TYR A 224 -28.70 0.65 0.39
CA TYR A 224 -27.99 -0.04 1.47
C TYR A 224 -27.69 -1.45 0.97
N GLY A 225 -26.66 -1.54 0.13
CA GLY A 225 -25.85 -2.74 0.07
C GLY A 225 -25.23 -2.93 1.45
N SER A 226 -26.01 -3.48 2.37
CA SER A 226 -25.49 -4.53 3.24
C SER A 226 -24.51 -5.33 2.39
N PHE A 227 -23.33 -5.62 2.94
CA PHE A 227 -22.62 -6.83 2.57
C PHE A 227 -23.54 -7.99 3.01
N SER A 228 -24.66 -8.14 2.31
CA SER A 228 -25.57 -9.26 2.45
C SER A 228 -24.89 -10.37 1.67
N PRO A 229 -24.72 -11.55 2.27
CA PRO A 229 -24.10 -12.67 1.58
C PRO A 229 -24.86 -12.82 0.27
N ALA A 230 -24.21 -12.65 -0.87
CA ALA A 230 -24.92 -12.84 -2.12
C ALA A 230 -25.39 -14.30 -2.10
N SER A 231 -26.69 -14.44 -1.96
CA SER A 231 -27.35 -15.72 -1.92
C SER A 231 -27.23 -16.30 -3.32
N HIS A 232 -26.54 -17.45 -3.37
CA HIS A 232 -26.38 -18.38 -4.48
C HIS A 232 -25.28 -18.05 -5.50
N GLU A 233 -24.19 -18.84 -5.37
CA GLU A 233 -23.05 -18.99 -6.28
C GLU A 233 -22.20 -17.73 -6.51
N GLU A 234 -21.60 -17.20 -5.44
CA GLU A 234 -20.44 -16.31 -5.60
C GLU A 234 -19.22 -17.10 -6.08
N ASP A 235 -18.72 -16.69 -7.24
CA ASP A 235 -17.60 -17.30 -7.93
C ASP A 235 -16.37 -17.43 -7.02
N VAL A 236 -15.88 -18.68 -6.90
CA VAL A 236 -14.59 -19.05 -6.28
C VAL A 236 -13.41 -18.23 -6.84
N PHE A 237 -13.62 -17.50 -7.95
CA PHE A 237 -12.67 -16.66 -8.67
C PHE A 237 -12.69 -15.16 -8.34
N ALA A 238 -13.75 -14.62 -7.74
CA ALA A 238 -13.79 -13.19 -7.36
C ALA A 238 -12.75 -12.87 -6.28
N LEU A 239 -12.49 -13.84 -5.39
CA LEU A 239 -11.52 -13.75 -4.30
C LEU A 239 -10.06 -13.66 -4.83
N PRO A 240 -9.58 -14.54 -5.74
CA PRO A 240 -8.28 -14.39 -6.42
C PRO A 240 -8.05 -13.04 -7.12
N ALA A 241 -9.06 -12.50 -7.81
CA ALA A 241 -8.94 -11.23 -8.54
C ALA A 241 -8.82 -10.02 -7.59
N GLN A 242 -9.55 -10.01 -6.47
CA GLN A 242 -9.41 -9.00 -5.42
C GLN A 242 -8.07 -9.10 -4.69
N ILE A 243 -7.59 -10.32 -4.43
CA ILE A 243 -6.30 -10.57 -3.78
C ILE A 243 -5.13 -10.09 -4.67
N SER A 244 -5.24 -10.27 -5.99
CA SER A 244 -4.16 -9.91 -6.95
C SER A 244 -3.81 -8.42 -6.97
N LEU A 245 -4.78 -7.54 -6.69
CA LEU A 245 -4.56 -6.09 -6.59
C LEU A 245 -3.78 -5.66 -5.36
N GLN A 246 -3.71 -6.52 -4.35
CA GLN A 246 -3.19 -6.16 -3.04
C GLN A 246 -1.69 -6.50 -2.94
N PHE A 247 -1.19 -7.44 -3.76
CA PHE A 247 0.23 -7.80 -3.82
C PHE A 247 1.20 -6.69 -4.27
N PRO A 248 0.90 -5.89 -5.32
CA PRO A 248 1.87 -4.94 -5.88
C PRO A 248 2.39 -3.90 -4.88
N PRO A 249 1.56 -3.23 -4.05
CA PRO A 249 2.05 -2.31 -3.03
C PRO A 249 3.08 -2.94 -2.08
N MET A 250 2.86 -4.18 -1.66
CA MET A 250 3.77 -4.87 -0.72
C MET A 250 5.06 -5.33 -1.42
N LEU A 251 4.98 -5.80 -2.68
CA LEU A 251 6.16 -6.14 -3.48
C LEU A 251 7.03 -4.92 -3.79
N CYS A 252 6.43 -3.78 -4.15
CA CYS A 252 7.17 -2.53 -4.37
C CYS A 252 7.95 -2.10 -3.12
N VAL A 253 7.28 -2.16 -1.96
CA VAL A 253 7.89 -1.88 -0.65
C VAL A 253 9.05 -2.84 -0.37
N LEU A 254 8.86 -4.13 -0.59
CA LEU A 254 9.91 -5.13 -0.40
C LEU A 254 11.12 -4.82 -1.27
N TYR A 255 10.94 -4.57 -2.57
CA TYR A 255 12.07 -4.30 -3.48
C TYR A 255 12.83 -3.02 -3.12
N VAL A 256 12.14 -1.96 -2.70
CA VAL A 256 12.80 -0.73 -2.23
C VAL A 256 13.51 -0.94 -0.90
N ALA A 257 12.95 -1.73 0.01
CA ALA A 257 13.63 -2.09 1.26
C ALA A 257 14.94 -2.86 1.00
N ILE A 258 14.90 -3.83 0.07
CA ILE A 258 16.09 -4.58 -0.33
C ILE A 258 17.10 -3.66 -1.02
N ALA A 259 16.66 -2.79 -1.93
CA ALA A 259 17.54 -1.83 -2.59
C ALA A 259 18.21 -0.88 -1.58
N LEU A 260 17.45 -0.38 -0.61
CA LEU A 260 17.97 0.46 0.47
C LEU A 260 19.02 -0.30 1.30
N ARG A 261 18.78 -1.58 1.59
CA ARG A 261 19.69 -2.44 2.35
C ARG A 261 20.94 -2.82 1.55
N ALA A 262 20.80 -3.09 0.26
CA ALA A 262 21.90 -3.39 -0.65
C ALA A 262 22.89 -2.21 -0.72
N VAL A 263 22.37 -0.98 -0.85
CA VAL A 263 23.17 0.24 -0.84
C VAL A 263 23.97 0.38 0.46
N GLN A 264 23.35 0.09 1.61
CA GLN A 264 24.02 0.19 2.90
C GLN A 264 25.11 -0.86 3.14
N LEU A 265 24.94 -2.04 2.56
CA LEU A 265 25.89 -3.13 2.72
C LEU A 265 26.97 -3.12 1.62
N HIS A 266 26.87 -2.22 0.64
CA HIS A 266 27.70 -2.23 -0.58
C HIS A 266 27.74 -3.62 -1.23
N LEU A 267 26.62 -4.35 -1.17
CA LEU A 267 26.46 -5.69 -1.70
C LEU A 267 25.41 -5.69 -2.80
N GLU A 268 25.75 -6.30 -3.93
CA GLU A 268 24.77 -6.58 -4.97
C GLU A 268 23.99 -7.87 -4.67
N PRO A 269 22.67 -7.92 -4.99
CA PRO A 269 21.91 -9.15 -4.91
C PRO A 269 22.45 -10.20 -5.89
N ARG A 270 22.42 -11.48 -5.48
CA ARG A 270 22.86 -12.59 -6.31
C ARG A 270 21.97 -12.73 -7.57
N LEU A 271 22.53 -13.25 -8.65
CA LEU A 271 21.83 -13.43 -9.94
C LEU A 271 20.49 -14.17 -9.81
N TRP A 272 20.44 -15.25 -9.03
CA TRP A 272 19.19 -16.02 -8.83
C TRP A 272 18.11 -15.20 -8.10
N ALA A 273 18.51 -14.25 -7.24
CA ALA A 273 17.58 -13.36 -6.56
C ALA A 273 16.99 -12.33 -7.54
N ASN A 274 17.82 -11.81 -8.45
CA ASN A 274 17.35 -10.95 -9.53
C ASN A 274 16.37 -11.71 -10.44
N CYS A 275 16.69 -12.94 -10.84
CA CYS A 275 15.78 -13.79 -11.62
C CYS A 275 14.45 -14.01 -10.89
N ALA A 276 14.47 -14.25 -9.57
CA ALA A 276 13.27 -14.40 -8.77
C ALA A 276 12.42 -13.10 -8.76
N MET A 277 13.04 -11.93 -8.58
CA MET A 277 12.34 -10.64 -8.61
C MET A 277 11.70 -10.32 -9.97
N TYR A 278 12.38 -10.63 -11.08
CA TYR A 278 11.80 -10.45 -12.41
C TYR A 278 10.64 -11.43 -12.64
N LEU A 279 10.80 -12.68 -12.23
CA LEU A 279 9.77 -13.72 -12.38
C LEU A 279 8.50 -13.38 -11.59
N THR A 280 8.62 -12.96 -10.33
CA THR A 280 7.47 -12.49 -9.52
C THR A 280 6.81 -11.26 -10.13
N THR A 281 7.60 -10.32 -10.65
CA THR A 281 7.10 -9.10 -11.28
C THR A 281 6.27 -9.42 -12.52
N ILE A 282 6.80 -10.27 -13.41
CA ILE A 282 6.08 -10.72 -14.61
C ILE A 282 4.80 -11.47 -14.24
N ALA A 283 4.86 -12.38 -13.26
CA ALA A 283 3.69 -13.12 -12.80
C ALA A 283 2.60 -12.19 -12.24
N THR A 284 2.98 -11.18 -11.45
CA THR A 284 2.05 -10.19 -10.88
C THR A 284 1.38 -9.37 -11.99
N ILE A 285 2.15 -8.89 -12.97
CA ILE A 285 1.62 -8.12 -14.11
C ILE A 285 0.64 -8.96 -14.92
N ILE A 286 0.98 -10.23 -15.18
CA ILE A 286 0.14 -11.17 -15.90
C ILE A 286 -1.21 -11.39 -15.18
N GLN A 287 -1.20 -11.51 -13.84
CA GLN A 287 -2.42 -11.62 -13.03
C GLN A 287 -3.26 -10.35 -13.10
N GLN A 288 -2.64 -9.17 -12.94
CA GLN A 288 -3.32 -7.88 -13.03
C GLN A 288 -3.93 -7.64 -14.41
N ALA A 289 -3.19 -7.93 -15.48
CA ALA A 289 -3.68 -7.79 -16.85
C ALA A 289 -4.93 -8.65 -17.09
N ARG A 290 -4.92 -9.91 -16.65
CA ARG A 290 -6.09 -10.78 -16.78
C ARG A 290 -7.28 -10.31 -15.95
N ALA A 291 -7.06 -9.92 -14.68
CA ALA A 291 -8.10 -9.35 -13.84
C ALA A 291 -8.75 -8.11 -14.48
N THR A 292 -7.92 -7.25 -15.09
CA THR A 292 -8.38 -6.05 -15.80
C THR A 292 -9.18 -6.39 -17.05
N THR A 293 -8.73 -7.37 -17.87
CA THR A 293 -9.49 -7.78 -19.06
C THR A 293 -10.85 -8.39 -18.71
N ALA A 294 -10.93 -9.18 -17.64
CA ALA A 294 -12.19 -9.73 -17.16
C ALA A 294 -13.14 -8.62 -16.68
N PHE A 295 -12.63 -7.64 -15.95
CA PHE A 295 -13.39 -6.47 -15.51
C PHE A 295 -13.94 -5.66 -16.70
N VAL A 296 -13.09 -5.30 -17.66
CA VAL A 296 -13.49 -4.55 -18.86
C VAL A 296 -14.54 -5.30 -19.67
N GLN A 297 -14.39 -6.62 -19.80
CA GLN A 297 -15.35 -7.45 -20.52
C GLN A 297 -16.70 -7.51 -19.81
N LYS A 298 -16.72 -7.58 -18.48
CA LYS A 298 -17.95 -7.57 -17.67
C LYS A 298 -18.71 -6.25 -17.84
N GLU A 299 -18.03 -5.13 -17.66
CA GLU A 299 -18.61 -3.79 -17.82
C GLU A 299 -19.07 -3.52 -19.26
N GLY A 300 -18.29 -3.95 -20.25
CA GLY A 300 -18.64 -3.82 -21.66
C GLY A 300 -19.90 -4.59 -22.03
N LYS A 301 -20.11 -5.79 -21.46
CA LYS A 301 -21.33 -6.59 -21.69
C LYS A 301 -22.55 -6.05 -20.96
N SER A 302 -22.42 -5.62 -19.69
CA SER A 302 -23.52 -4.96 -18.95
C SER A 302 -24.01 -3.74 -19.73
N SER A 303 -23.09 -2.95 -20.31
CA SER A 303 -23.44 -1.80 -21.14
C SER A 303 -24.21 -2.14 -22.43
N LEU A 304 -24.01 -3.34 -23.01
CA LEU A 304 -24.62 -3.75 -24.28
C LEU A 304 -25.94 -4.52 -24.10
N LEU A 305 -26.04 -5.35 -23.07
CA LEU A 305 -27.18 -6.24 -22.83
C LEU A 305 -28.21 -5.68 -21.84
N GLY A 306 -27.88 -4.62 -21.08
CA GLY A 306 -28.68 -4.19 -19.93
C GLY A 306 -28.56 -5.15 -18.75
N ASP A 307 -28.67 -4.65 -17.51
CA ASP A 307 -28.34 -5.42 -16.29
C ASP A 307 -29.15 -6.72 -16.14
N GLU A 308 -30.42 -6.74 -16.57
CA GLU A 308 -31.27 -7.95 -16.50
C GLU A 308 -30.89 -9.04 -17.51
N ALA A 309 -30.46 -8.66 -18.73
CA ALA A 309 -30.09 -9.62 -19.78
C ALA A 309 -28.61 -10.03 -19.73
N ALA A 310 -27.76 -9.24 -19.05
CA ALA A 310 -26.36 -9.54 -18.85
C ALA A 310 -26.12 -10.74 -17.91
N GLY A 311 -26.94 -10.90 -16.86
CA GLY A 311 -26.80 -11.98 -15.87
C GLY A 311 -26.77 -13.39 -16.48
N PRO A 312 -27.81 -13.79 -17.24
CA PRO A 312 -27.87 -15.12 -17.86
C PRO A 312 -26.79 -15.36 -18.94
N ALA A 313 -26.41 -14.31 -19.67
CA ALA A 313 -25.41 -14.37 -20.74
C ALA A 313 -23.97 -14.42 -20.22
N LEU A 314 -23.69 -13.76 -19.09
CA LEU A 314 -22.39 -13.79 -18.42
C LEU A 314 -22.15 -15.14 -17.74
N GLY A 315 -23.16 -15.68 -17.05
CA GLY A 315 -23.07 -16.99 -16.37
C GLY A 315 -22.80 -18.16 -17.33
N ARG A 316 -23.27 -18.09 -18.57
CA ARG A 316 -22.96 -19.11 -19.61
C ARG A 316 -21.52 -19.02 -20.13
N MET A 317 -20.89 -17.85 -20.02
CA MET A 317 -19.52 -17.60 -20.50
C MET A 317 -18.47 -17.71 -19.38
N GLU A 318 -18.87 -17.61 -18.12
CA GLU A 318 -18.05 -17.88 -16.92
C GLU A 318 -18.02 -19.34 -16.48
N SER A 319 -18.51 -20.27 -17.32
CA SER A 319 -18.10 -21.68 -17.24
C SER A 319 -16.60 -21.78 -17.54
N PHE A 320 -15.79 -21.45 -16.54
CA PHE A 320 -14.35 -21.35 -16.62
C PHE A 320 -13.73 -22.71 -16.99
N ASP A 321 -13.06 -22.72 -18.14
CA ASP A 321 -12.19 -23.79 -18.62
C ASP A 321 -11.15 -24.14 -17.53
N ASP A 322 -10.90 -25.43 -17.31
CA ASP A 322 -9.93 -25.90 -16.32
C ASP A 322 -8.52 -25.33 -16.56
N LYS A 323 -8.24 -24.90 -17.79
CA LYS A 323 -7.02 -24.15 -18.16
C LYS A 323 -6.89 -22.81 -17.43
N SER A 324 -7.99 -22.09 -17.18
CA SER A 324 -7.95 -20.83 -16.43
C SER A 324 -7.63 -21.05 -14.96
N LYS A 325 -8.23 -22.09 -14.33
CA LYS A 325 -7.92 -22.50 -12.95
C LYS A 325 -6.44 -22.84 -12.80
N LEU A 326 -5.91 -23.64 -13.73
CA LEU A 326 -4.49 -24.02 -13.74
C LEU A 326 -3.59 -22.81 -13.86
N PHE A 327 -3.90 -21.87 -14.76
CA PHE A 327 -3.14 -20.64 -14.91
C PHE A 327 -3.09 -19.79 -13.64
N TRP A 328 -4.23 -19.57 -12.98
CA TRP A 328 -4.29 -18.82 -11.73
C TRP A 328 -3.48 -19.50 -10.62
N SER A 329 -3.56 -20.82 -10.53
CA SER A 329 -2.76 -21.61 -9.58
C SER A 329 -1.25 -21.49 -9.85
N VAL A 330 -0.83 -21.62 -11.11
CA VAL A 330 0.59 -21.53 -11.51
C VAL A 330 1.16 -20.14 -11.26
N THR A 331 0.46 -19.09 -11.70
CA THR A 331 0.92 -17.70 -11.49
C THR A 331 0.97 -17.33 -10.01
N THR A 332 -0.01 -17.77 -9.22
CA THR A 332 -0.04 -17.53 -7.78
C THR A 332 1.09 -18.26 -7.06
N SER A 333 1.33 -19.53 -7.40
CA SER A 333 2.47 -20.29 -6.88
C SER A 333 3.81 -19.62 -7.22
N CYS A 334 3.92 -19.09 -8.43
CA CYS A 334 5.10 -18.36 -8.90
C CYS A 334 5.39 -17.11 -8.05
N ILE A 335 4.36 -16.31 -7.73
CA ILE A 335 4.49 -15.12 -6.86
C ILE A 335 4.97 -15.52 -5.47
N TYR A 336 4.39 -16.56 -4.86
CA TYR A 336 4.78 -17.00 -3.53
C TYR A 336 6.20 -17.60 -3.48
N VAL A 337 6.55 -18.50 -4.41
CA VAL A 337 7.89 -19.09 -4.49
C VAL A 337 8.93 -18.00 -4.72
N GLY A 338 8.67 -17.08 -5.65
CA GLY A 338 9.61 -16.01 -5.92
C GLY A 338 9.72 -15.01 -4.77
N THR A 339 8.64 -14.70 -4.05
CA THR A 339 8.69 -13.86 -2.83
C THR A 339 9.47 -14.55 -1.70
N LEU A 340 9.33 -15.87 -1.56
CA LEU A 340 10.14 -16.63 -0.60
C LEU A 340 11.63 -16.56 -0.98
N LEU A 341 11.96 -16.74 -2.26
CA LEU A 341 13.33 -16.63 -2.76
C LEU A 341 13.91 -15.22 -2.54
N THR A 342 13.13 -14.15 -2.75
CA THR A 342 13.61 -12.78 -2.48
C THR A 342 13.87 -12.56 -0.99
N LEU A 343 13.02 -13.07 -0.09
CA LEU A 343 13.25 -13.04 1.35
C LEU A 343 14.52 -13.83 1.76
N LEU A 344 14.74 -15.01 1.18
CA LEU A 344 15.95 -15.81 1.41
C LEU A 344 17.20 -15.08 0.90
N SER A 345 17.11 -14.33 -0.19
CA SER A 345 18.22 -13.51 -0.69
C SER A 345 18.64 -12.46 0.33
N VAL A 346 17.68 -11.77 0.95
CA VAL A 346 17.98 -10.78 1.99
C VAL A 346 18.69 -11.43 3.17
N ALA A 347 18.13 -12.52 3.69
CA ALA A 347 18.74 -13.25 4.81
C ALA A 347 20.17 -13.71 4.45
N GLY A 348 20.40 -14.12 3.21
CA GLY A 348 21.73 -14.47 2.70
C GLY A 348 22.70 -13.29 2.63
N MET A 349 22.25 -12.10 2.21
CA MET A 349 23.07 -10.87 2.22
C MET A 349 23.50 -10.50 3.65
N GLU A 350 22.60 -10.67 4.61
CA GLU A 350 22.85 -10.33 6.01
C GLU A 350 23.77 -11.33 6.72
N SER A 351 23.63 -12.62 6.40
CA SER A 351 24.55 -13.66 6.86
C SER A 351 25.99 -13.41 6.36
N LYS A 352 26.15 -13.04 5.09
CA LYS A 352 27.47 -12.72 4.52
C LYS A 352 28.12 -11.53 5.22
N SER A 353 27.36 -10.45 5.43
CA SER A 353 27.87 -9.26 6.15
C SER A 353 28.28 -9.58 7.59
N SER A 354 27.56 -10.48 8.28
CA SER A 354 27.89 -10.88 9.64
C SER A 354 29.20 -11.65 9.73
N LEU A 355 29.52 -12.46 8.71
CA LEU A 355 30.76 -13.24 8.65
C LEU A 355 32.00 -12.35 8.44
N GLU A 356 31.86 -11.29 7.64
CA GLU A 356 32.97 -10.37 7.32
C GLU A 356 33.37 -9.47 8.53
N THR A 357 32.48 -9.27 9.51
CA THR A 357 32.68 -8.24 10.56
C THR A 357 33.20 -8.77 11.91
N SER A 358 33.49 -10.07 12.09
CA SER A 358 33.97 -10.72 13.35
C SER A 358 33.11 -10.53 14.63
N THR A 359 32.15 -9.61 14.61
CA THR A 359 31.09 -9.38 15.59
C THR A 359 29.76 -9.39 14.84
N PRO A 360 28.73 -10.12 15.31
CA PRO A 360 27.45 -10.20 14.61
C PRO A 360 26.81 -8.82 14.58
N ALA A 361 26.85 -8.14 13.43
CA ALA A 361 26.15 -6.87 13.26
C ALA A 361 24.65 -7.15 13.42
N PRO A 362 23.95 -6.53 14.38
CA PRO A 362 22.54 -6.79 14.58
C PRO A 362 21.76 -6.45 13.31
N LEU A 363 20.80 -7.32 12.97
CA LEU A 363 19.81 -7.07 11.93
C LEU A 363 19.18 -5.72 12.19
N SER A 364 19.21 -4.83 11.20
CA SER A 364 18.67 -3.50 11.43
C SER A 364 17.16 -3.59 11.53
N THR A 365 16.62 -3.06 12.63
CA THR A 365 15.24 -3.27 13.09
C THR A 365 14.19 -3.04 12.00
N ALA A 366 14.37 -2.01 11.17
CA ALA A 366 13.47 -1.72 10.06
C ALA A 366 13.38 -2.86 9.03
N MET A 367 14.49 -3.53 8.71
CA MET A 367 14.49 -4.63 7.73
C MET A 367 13.80 -5.86 8.31
N CYS A 368 14.08 -6.19 9.58
CA CYS A 368 13.40 -7.28 10.28
C CYS A 368 11.88 -7.06 10.31
N CYS A 369 11.43 -5.83 10.61
CA CYS A 369 10.02 -5.47 10.60
C CYS A 369 9.37 -5.62 9.22
N VAL A 370 10.01 -5.12 8.15
CA VAL A 370 9.50 -5.22 6.77
C VAL A 370 9.45 -6.68 6.31
N MET A 371 10.47 -7.48 6.62
CA MET A 371 10.47 -8.92 6.31
C MET A 371 9.37 -9.66 7.06
N ALA A 372 9.21 -9.41 8.37
CA ALA A 372 8.17 -10.01 9.17
C ALA A 372 6.76 -9.66 8.64
N LEU A 373 6.52 -8.39 8.32
CA LEU A 373 5.26 -7.95 7.72
C LEU A 373 5.03 -8.55 6.33
N THR A 374 6.09 -8.73 5.53
CA THR A 374 6.00 -9.42 4.23
C THR A 374 5.59 -10.88 4.41
N VAL A 375 6.21 -11.60 5.34
CA VAL A 375 5.87 -13.00 5.64
C VAL A 375 4.43 -13.12 6.12
N VAL A 376 3.98 -12.22 7.01
CA VAL A 376 2.60 -12.22 7.52
C VAL A 376 1.60 -11.89 6.42
N TYR A 377 1.93 -10.91 5.58
CA TYR A 377 1.12 -10.50 4.44
C TYR A 377 0.95 -11.68 3.47
N PHE A 378 2.03 -12.18 2.87
CA PHE A 378 1.93 -13.28 1.91
C PHE A 378 1.49 -14.60 2.54
N GLY A 379 1.91 -14.91 3.77
CA GLY A 379 1.52 -16.12 4.49
C GLY A 379 0.02 -16.19 4.77
N SER A 380 -0.61 -15.08 5.10
CA SER A 380 -2.06 -15.02 5.33
C SER A 380 -2.87 -15.17 4.03
N TYR A 381 -2.46 -14.53 2.92
CA TYR A 381 -3.10 -14.78 1.62
C TYR A 381 -2.86 -16.21 1.11
N LEU A 382 -1.69 -16.80 1.39
CA LEU A 382 -1.40 -18.19 1.09
C LEU A 382 -2.35 -19.11 1.87
N LEU A 383 -2.59 -18.84 3.16
CA LEU A 383 -3.53 -19.60 3.98
C LEU A 383 -4.96 -19.52 3.46
N LEU A 384 -5.43 -18.31 3.07
CA LEU A 384 -6.77 -18.13 2.49
C LEU A 384 -6.91 -18.88 1.16
N THR A 385 -5.88 -18.84 0.31
CA THR A 385 -5.86 -19.55 -0.98
C THR A 385 -5.76 -21.06 -0.81
N ALA A 386 -5.01 -21.53 0.19
CA ALA A 386 -4.93 -22.94 0.54
C ALA A 386 -6.28 -23.46 1.06
N GLY A 387 -6.97 -22.68 1.90
CA GLY A 387 -8.31 -23.01 2.40
C GLY A 387 -9.35 -23.15 1.28
N SER A 388 -9.29 -22.30 0.25
CA SER A 388 -10.16 -22.41 -0.92
C SER A 388 -9.81 -23.61 -1.81
N LEU A 389 -8.52 -23.96 -1.95
CA LEU A 389 -8.07 -25.15 -2.69
C LEU A 389 -8.48 -26.46 -2.00
N LEU A 390 -8.39 -26.49 -0.67
CA LEU A 390 -8.78 -27.63 0.17
C LEU A 390 -10.29 -27.90 0.20
N ARG A 391 -11.12 -27.01 -0.39
CA ARG A 391 -12.55 -27.25 -0.63
C ARG A 391 -12.81 -28.59 -1.32
N ARG A 392 -11.90 -29.01 -2.20
CA ARG A 392 -11.99 -30.28 -2.93
C ARG A 392 -11.91 -31.51 -2.01
N PHE A 393 -11.28 -31.37 -0.85
CA PHE A 393 -11.08 -32.46 0.10
C PHE A 393 -11.98 -32.35 1.34
N MET A 394 -12.31 -31.13 1.77
CA MET A 394 -13.17 -30.91 2.93
C MET A 394 -14.12 -29.73 2.65
N GLY A 395 -15.43 -30.01 2.57
CA GLY A 395 -16.44 -29.07 2.08
C GLY A 395 -16.57 -27.75 2.84
N ASN A 396 -16.24 -27.72 4.14
CA ASN A 396 -16.50 -26.56 5.01
C ASN A 396 -15.37 -25.50 5.00
N TRP A 397 -14.17 -25.81 4.47
CA TRP A 397 -13.02 -24.88 4.53
C TRP A 397 -13.11 -23.69 3.60
N ALA A 398 -13.90 -23.79 2.53
CA ALA A 398 -14.13 -22.68 1.62
C ALA A 398 -14.94 -21.56 2.28
N GLN A 399 -15.99 -21.92 3.03
CA GLN A 399 -16.81 -20.97 3.77
C GLN A 399 -15.98 -20.26 4.85
N TRP A 400 -15.10 -21.02 5.53
CA TRP A 400 -14.13 -20.46 6.46
C TRP A 400 -13.20 -19.44 5.79
N ALA A 401 -12.60 -19.80 4.65
CA ALA A 401 -11.66 -18.95 3.94
C ALA A 401 -12.32 -17.63 3.47
N GLN A 402 -13.55 -17.70 2.96
CA GLN A 402 -14.31 -16.51 2.53
C GLN A 402 -14.66 -15.59 3.69
N SER A 403 -15.12 -16.15 4.82
CA SER A 403 -15.47 -15.36 6.01
C SER A 403 -14.23 -14.68 6.61
N THR A 404 -13.11 -15.43 6.67
CA THR A 404 -11.82 -14.95 7.19
C THR A 404 -11.15 -13.90 6.31
N ALA A 405 -11.31 -13.98 5.00
CA ALA A 405 -10.64 -13.08 4.06
C ALA A 405 -10.94 -11.61 4.36
N SER A 406 -12.20 -11.26 4.65
CA SER A 406 -12.59 -9.87 4.88
C SER A 406 -11.95 -9.27 6.15
N GLY A 407 -11.75 -10.07 7.20
CA GLY A 407 -11.13 -9.65 8.46
C GLY A 407 -9.61 -9.49 8.34
N VAL A 408 -8.98 -10.42 7.63
CA VAL A 408 -7.54 -10.43 7.35
C VAL A 408 -7.16 -9.27 6.41
N GLN A 409 -7.88 -9.09 5.30
CA GLN A 409 -7.65 -8.00 4.34
C GLN A 409 -7.70 -6.61 5.01
N ARG A 410 -8.68 -6.39 5.89
CA ARG A 410 -8.82 -5.13 6.65
C ARG A 410 -7.62 -4.87 7.57
N SER A 411 -7.02 -5.92 8.14
CA SER A 411 -5.86 -5.80 9.04
C SER A 411 -4.56 -5.60 8.26
N LEU A 412 -4.45 -6.20 7.06
CA LEU A 412 -3.27 -6.10 6.21
C LEU A 412 -3.21 -4.84 5.36
N ALA A 413 -4.32 -4.12 5.20
CA ALA A 413 -4.36 -2.86 4.47
C ALA A 413 -3.35 -1.81 5.00
N PHE A 414 -3.02 -1.87 6.30
CA PHE A 414 -2.05 -0.98 6.94
C PHE A 414 -0.59 -1.34 6.64
N ALA A 415 -0.30 -2.60 6.28
CA ALA A 415 1.05 -3.12 6.24
C ALA A 415 1.96 -2.41 5.22
N PRO A 416 1.55 -2.18 3.96
CA PRO A 416 2.41 -1.50 2.99
C PRO A 416 2.79 -0.09 3.44
N MET A 417 1.82 0.73 3.87
CA MET A 417 2.08 2.10 4.33
C MET A 417 2.97 2.16 5.57
N LEU A 418 2.78 1.24 6.50
CA LEU A 418 3.59 1.14 7.70
C LEU A 418 5.04 0.79 7.34
N CYS A 419 5.26 -0.14 6.40
CA CYS A 419 6.59 -0.44 5.88
C CYS A 419 7.24 0.77 5.16
N VAL A 420 6.47 1.52 4.34
CA VAL A 420 6.97 2.75 3.70
C VAL A 420 7.49 3.74 4.76
N MET A 421 6.76 3.93 5.86
CA MET A 421 7.19 4.78 6.97
C MET A 421 8.48 4.28 7.61
N MET A 422 8.59 2.97 7.88
CA MET A 422 9.81 2.37 8.45
C MET A 422 11.04 2.57 7.55
N ILE A 423 10.87 2.39 6.25
CA ILE A 423 11.89 2.65 5.23
C ILE A 423 12.26 4.14 5.22
N GLY A 424 11.28 5.03 5.32
CA GLY A 424 11.48 6.48 5.39
C GLY A 424 12.27 6.93 6.63
N VAL A 425 11.96 6.39 7.82
CA VAL A 425 12.71 6.67 9.05
C VAL A 425 14.16 6.23 8.91
N ARG A 426 14.41 5.04 8.35
CA ARG A 426 15.77 4.53 8.10
C ARG A 426 16.52 5.39 7.07
N MET A 427 15.85 5.79 6.00
CA MET A 427 16.43 6.68 5.00
C MET A 427 16.81 8.03 5.60
N ARG A 428 16.01 8.55 6.54
CA ARG A 428 16.35 9.78 7.28
C ARG A 428 17.54 9.60 8.21
N ALA A 429 17.62 8.48 8.94
CA ALA A 429 18.77 8.20 9.80
C ALA A 429 20.08 8.27 9.00
N MET A 430 20.10 7.66 7.81
CA MET A 430 21.27 7.75 6.92
C MET A 430 21.58 9.17 6.45
N GLN A 431 20.56 9.99 6.15
CA GLN A 431 20.77 11.38 5.73
C GLN A 431 21.44 12.22 6.82
N ILE A 432 21.26 11.89 8.09
CA ILE A 432 21.90 12.61 9.21
C ILE A 432 23.27 12.02 9.59
N GLY A 433 23.75 11.01 8.87
CA GLY A 433 25.02 10.32 9.15
C GLY A 433 24.94 9.23 10.22
N VAL A 434 23.74 8.83 10.67
CA VAL A 434 23.55 7.78 11.68
C VAL A 434 23.12 6.47 10.99
N ARG A 435 23.79 5.36 11.34
CA ARG A 435 23.52 4.04 10.72
C ARG A 435 22.12 3.52 11.02
N ASP A 436 21.67 3.64 12.27
CA ASP A 436 20.39 3.10 12.75
C ASP A 436 19.49 4.18 13.35
N PRO A 437 18.16 4.06 13.21
CA PRO A 437 17.21 4.97 13.87
C PRO A 437 17.40 4.99 15.40
N PRO A 438 16.98 6.05 16.09
CA PRO A 438 17.07 6.11 17.55
C PRO A 438 16.26 4.98 18.21
N TYR A 439 16.71 4.53 19.38
CA TYR A 439 16.17 3.33 20.05
C TYR A 439 14.65 3.35 20.24
N TRP A 440 14.09 4.49 20.66
CA TRP A 440 12.64 4.64 20.81
C TRP A 440 11.88 4.45 19.50
N ALA A 441 12.43 4.91 18.37
CA ALA A 441 11.82 4.68 17.06
C ALA A 441 11.90 3.21 16.67
N GLN A 442 13.00 2.52 16.99
CA GLN A 442 13.12 1.07 16.79
C GLN A 442 12.08 0.30 17.62
N CYS A 443 11.86 0.67 18.89
CA CYS A 443 10.79 0.11 19.70
C CYS A 443 9.41 0.33 19.06
N CYS A 444 9.13 1.55 18.58
CA CYS A 444 7.88 1.84 17.88
C CYS A 444 7.71 1.00 16.60
N MET A 445 8.79 0.74 15.86
CA MET A 445 8.75 -0.16 14.69
C MET A 445 8.32 -1.58 15.09
N LEU A 446 8.95 -2.14 16.12
CA LEU A 446 8.63 -3.49 16.61
C LEU A 446 7.21 -3.59 17.19
N VAL A 447 6.80 -2.59 17.97
CA VAL A 447 5.44 -2.51 18.54
C VAL A 447 4.39 -2.39 17.44
N ALA A 448 4.65 -1.59 16.40
CA ALA A 448 3.76 -1.49 15.26
C ALA A 448 3.64 -2.82 14.49
N THR A 449 4.76 -3.51 14.25
CA THR A 449 4.76 -4.83 13.59
C THR A 449 4.01 -5.88 14.40
N THR A 450 4.28 -5.99 15.70
CA THR A 450 3.59 -6.94 16.58
C THR A 450 2.10 -6.65 16.71
N ALA A 451 1.69 -5.37 16.66
CA ALA A 451 0.28 -4.99 16.62
C ALA A 451 -0.42 -5.49 15.34
N VAL A 452 0.18 -5.32 14.15
CA VAL A 452 -0.38 -5.86 12.89
C VAL A 452 -0.47 -7.39 12.94
N ILE A 453 0.60 -8.06 13.40
CA ILE A 453 0.61 -9.53 13.54
C ILE A 453 -0.53 -9.98 14.43
N THR A 454 -0.70 -9.34 15.59
CA THR A 454 -1.79 -9.63 16.53
C THR A 454 -3.16 -9.44 15.86
N GLN A 455 -3.37 -8.37 15.10
CA GLN A 455 -4.63 -8.13 14.38
C GLN A 455 -4.95 -9.22 13.34
N VAL A 456 -3.95 -9.68 12.60
CA VAL A 456 -4.10 -10.76 11.61
C VAL A 456 -4.39 -12.08 12.32
N THR A 457 -3.64 -12.43 13.36
CA THR A 457 -3.86 -13.65 14.15
C THR A 457 -5.25 -13.66 14.77
N CYS A 458 -5.69 -12.57 15.38
CA CYS A 458 -7.05 -12.45 15.91
C CYS A 458 -8.12 -12.62 14.83
N SER A 459 -7.91 -12.08 13.62
CA SER A 459 -8.86 -12.22 12.51
C SER A 459 -9.01 -13.66 12.02
N ILE A 460 -7.92 -14.44 12.04
CA ILE A 460 -7.93 -15.86 11.68
C ILE A 460 -8.63 -16.68 12.78
N LEU A 461 -8.38 -16.35 14.06
CA LEU A 461 -8.95 -17.05 15.20
C LEU A 461 -10.47 -16.88 15.31
N THR A 462 -11.00 -15.65 15.12
CA THR A 462 -12.45 -15.41 15.22
C THR A 462 -13.28 -16.29 14.30
N GLU A 463 -12.78 -16.51 13.09
CA GLU A 463 -13.52 -17.17 12.01
C GLU A 463 -13.33 -18.68 12.02
N SER A 464 -12.20 -19.17 12.56
CA SER A 464 -11.98 -20.60 12.81
C SER A 464 -13.04 -21.21 13.74
N GLN A 465 -13.53 -20.42 14.71
CA GLN A 465 -14.55 -20.84 15.65
C GLN A 465 -15.96 -20.81 15.05
N ALA A 466 -16.22 -19.93 14.08
CA ALA A 466 -17.51 -19.83 13.41
C ALA A 466 -17.81 -21.06 12.52
N VAL A 467 -16.79 -21.78 12.05
CA VAL A 467 -16.95 -22.95 11.17
C VAL A 467 -16.86 -24.29 11.90
N GLY A 468 -16.24 -24.32 13.10
CA GLY A 468 -16.02 -25.54 13.88
C GLY A 468 -17.19 -26.01 14.75
N GLY A 469 -18.25 -25.22 14.91
CA GLY A 469 -19.33 -25.55 15.85
C GLY A 469 -20.70 -25.22 15.28
N GLN A 470 -21.55 -26.23 15.17
CA GLN A 470 -23.00 -26.05 15.11
C GLN A 470 -23.39 -25.00 16.16
N ILE A 471 -24.14 -23.99 15.72
CA ILE A 471 -24.84 -23.04 16.59
C ILE A 471 -25.97 -23.84 17.27
N VAL A 472 -25.60 -24.71 18.20
CA VAL A 472 -26.49 -25.32 19.17
C VAL A 472 -25.93 -24.94 20.53
N ASP A 473 -26.63 -23.98 21.10
CA ASP A 473 -26.55 -23.42 22.44
C ASP A 473 -25.59 -22.29 22.80
N LYS A 474 -26.19 -21.37 23.56
CA LYS A 474 -25.72 -20.06 23.99
C LYS A 474 -24.62 -20.19 25.05
N ASP A 475 -23.45 -20.71 24.71
CA ASP A 475 -22.35 -20.71 25.67
C ASP A 475 -21.82 -19.29 25.88
N ALA A 476 -22.02 -18.77 27.09
CA ALA A 476 -21.46 -17.49 27.54
C ALA A 476 -19.93 -17.44 27.33
N VAL A 477 -19.27 -18.61 27.34
CA VAL A 477 -17.84 -18.79 27.07
C VAL A 477 -17.49 -18.36 25.65
N THR A 478 -18.24 -18.77 24.63
CA THR A 478 -17.98 -18.38 23.23
C THR A 478 -18.18 -16.89 23.01
N LYS A 479 -19.23 -16.31 23.62
CA LYS A 479 -19.46 -14.85 23.58
C LYS A 479 -18.35 -14.08 24.28
N LEU A 480 -17.93 -14.54 25.46
CA LEU A 480 -16.84 -13.94 26.22
C LEU A 480 -15.52 -14.03 25.44
N PHE A 481 -15.25 -15.16 24.78
CA PHE A 481 -14.08 -15.34 23.94
C PHE A 481 -14.10 -14.37 22.75
N LEU A 482 -15.20 -14.30 21.99
CA LEU A 482 -15.32 -13.37 20.85
C LEU A 482 -15.18 -11.91 21.28
N LEU A 483 -15.78 -11.54 22.41
CA LEU A 483 -15.63 -10.21 23.01
C LEU A 483 -14.18 -9.93 23.39
N SER A 484 -13.47 -10.92 23.96
CA SER A 484 -12.06 -10.78 24.32
C SER A 484 -11.17 -10.58 23.09
N VAL A 485 -11.39 -11.35 22.02
CA VAL A 485 -10.64 -11.22 20.76
C VAL A 485 -10.90 -9.88 20.10
N LEU A 486 -12.16 -9.41 20.12
CA LEU A 486 -12.53 -8.09 19.64
C LEU A 486 -11.83 -6.98 20.44
N GLY A 487 -11.82 -7.09 21.77
CA GLY A 487 -11.10 -6.18 22.67
C GLY A 487 -9.60 -6.13 22.35
N ILE A 488 -8.96 -7.28 22.15
CA ILE A 488 -7.55 -7.37 21.75
C ILE A 488 -7.30 -6.66 20.41
N ARG A 489 -8.19 -6.80 19.42
CA ARG A 489 -8.06 -6.09 18.13
C ARG A 489 -8.12 -4.57 18.29
N TYR A 490 -9.01 -4.06 19.15
CA TYR A 490 -9.09 -2.63 19.42
C TYR A 490 -7.86 -2.09 20.15
N VAL A 491 -7.35 -2.83 21.15
CA VAL A 491 -6.10 -2.47 21.84
C VAL A 491 -4.93 -2.48 20.87
N ALA A 492 -4.79 -3.53 20.05
CA ALA A 492 -3.76 -3.61 19.02
C ALA A 492 -3.86 -2.45 18.02
N SER A 493 -5.07 -2.04 17.63
CA SER A 493 -5.27 -0.88 16.77
C SER A 493 -4.83 0.43 17.43
N ALA A 494 -5.16 0.66 18.71
CA ALA A 494 -4.74 1.85 19.44
C ALA A 494 -3.21 1.93 19.55
N VAL A 495 -2.57 0.80 19.89
CA VAL A 495 -1.11 0.66 19.96
C VAL A 495 -0.46 0.94 18.59
N LEU A 496 -1.06 0.45 17.50
CA LEU A 496 -0.59 0.71 16.14
C LEU A 496 -0.63 2.20 15.80
N PHE A 497 -1.73 2.91 16.08
CA PHE A 497 -1.83 4.34 15.79
C PHE A 497 -0.86 5.18 16.62
N PHE A 498 -0.68 4.85 17.91
CA PHE A 498 0.30 5.51 18.77
C PHE A 498 1.73 5.31 18.26
N SER A 499 2.04 4.09 17.81
CA SER A 499 3.35 3.76 17.24
C SER A 499 3.61 4.50 15.94
N VAL A 500 2.61 4.58 15.05
CA VAL A 500 2.72 5.34 13.79
C VAL A 500 2.92 6.84 14.06
N ALA A 501 2.16 7.44 14.98
CA ALA A 501 2.34 8.84 15.36
C ALA A 501 3.76 9.08 15.90
N SER A 502 4.27 8.17 16.72
CA SER A 502 5.66 8.23 17.22
C SER A 502 6.68 8.12 16.08
N LEU A 503 6.48 7.22 15.10
CA LEU A 503 7.36 7.11 13.94
C LEU A 503 7.33 8.37 13.06
N MET A 504 6.18 9.02 12.90
CA MET A 504 6.07 10.30 12.20
C MET A 504 6.85 11.41 12.93
N VAL A 505 6.73 11.48 14.26
CA VAL A 505 7.53 12.40 15.07
C VAL A 505 9.02 12.09 14.92
N SER A 506 9.42 10.82 14.91
CA SER A 506 10.82 10.42 14.64
C SER A 506 11.28 10.91 13.28
N LEU A 507 10.45 10.73 12.24
CA LEU A 507 10.76 11.16 10.88
C LEU A 507 10.73 12.69 10.70
N ALA A 508 10.08 13.45 11.59
CA ALA A 508 10.10 14.92 11.57
C ALA A 508 11.18 15.55 12.48
N TRP A 509 11.51 14.95 13.62
CA TRP A 509 12.35 15.56 14.68
C TRP A 509 13.73 14.91 14.96
N MET A 510 14.13 13.83 14.28
CA MET A 510 15.50 13.30 14.32
C MET A 510 16.56 14.39 14.11
N GLN A 511 17.35 14.64 15.16
CA GLN A 511 18.46 15.60 15.17
C GLN A 511 19.77 14.91 14.77
N PRO A 512 20.70 15.64 14.11
CA PRO A 512 22.05 15.13 13.89
C PRO A 512 22.75 14.89 15.23
N VAL A 513 23.47 13.77 15.34
CA VAL A 513 24.38 13.56 16.48
C VAL A 513 25.51 14.55 16.30
N LEU A 514 25.51 15.63 17.06
CA LEU A 514 26.69 16.47 17.21
C LEU A 514 27.71 15.61 17.94
N GLU A 515 28.77 15.20 17.23
CA GLU A 515 29.96 14.64 17.87
C GLU A 515 30.47 15.70 18.86
N ALA A 516 30.37 15.39 20.15
CA ALA A 516 30.85 16.22 21.25
C ALA A 516 32.31 15.89 21.57
#